data_AF-A0A935K5Z9-F1
#
_entry.id   AF-A0A935K5Z9-F1
#
_cell.length_a   1.000
_cell.length_b   1.000
_cell.length_c   1.000
_cell.angle_alpha   90.00
_cell.angle_beta   90.00
_cell.angle_gamma   90.00
#
_symmetry.space_group_name_H-M   'P 1'
#
loop_
_entity.id
_entity.type
_entity.pdbx_description
1 polymer ?
#
loop_
_entity_poly.entity_id
_entity_poly.type
_entity_poly.pdbx_seq_one_letter_code
_entity_poly.pdbx_strand_id
1 'polypeptide(L)'
;MKKLIVLLVSAIFIVGCNNAAKPVAQDTNAAKPAGNTEKSQTAISHTTENQTPPTNTGAPSKWKQSGDPIDTKVFDTAIATAEVAFKKKQDDSAAKKALADAYYKRADALTAARQYASALGDYRRTLKYDPSNKDAKDWIEKITMIYGSMNKEAPPEGEEPPPLTLEKGK
;
A
#
# COMPACT_ATOMS: atom_id res chain seq x y z
N MET A 1 -11.33 46.83 -9.34
CA MET A 1 -11.02 47.96 -8.44
C MET A 1 -10.86 47.41 -7.03
N LYS A 2 -9.61 47.06 -6.65
CA LYS A 2 -8.81 47.77 -5.63
C LYS A 2 -9.49 47.85 -4.25
N LYS A 3 -9.15 46.92 -3.35
CA LYS A 3 -8.67 47.25 -2.00
C LYS A 3 -7.55 46.29 -1.59
N LEU A 4 -6.36 46.88 -1.62
CA LEU A 4 -5.10 46.48 -1.01
C LEU A 4 -5.09 46.98 0.45
N ILE A 5 -4.43 46.29 1.38
CA ILE A 5 -3.72 46.77 2.62
C ILE A 5 -3.45 45.52 3.49
N VAL A 6 -2.24 44.93 3.44
CA VAL A 6 -1.05 45.20 4.29
C VAL A 6 -1.19 44.54 5.67
N LEU A 7 -0.56 43.36 5.86
CA LEU A 7 0.78 43.12 6.45
C LEU A 7 0.79 43.29 7.98
N LEU A 8 0.92 42.19 8.71
CA LEU A 8 1.56 42.18 10.02
C LEU A 8 2.41 40.92 10.21
N VAL A 9 3.62 41.18 10.71
CA VAL A 9 4.81 40.34 10.84
C VAL A 9 4.92 39.81 12.28
N SER A 10 5.72 38.75 12.45
CA SER A 10 6.30 38.23 13.72
C SER A 10 5.37 37.38 14.60
N ALA A 11 5.79 36.27 15.21
CA ALA A 11 7.14 35.87 15.62
C ALA A 11 7.35 34.35 15.57
N ILE A 12 8.58 33.97 15.28
CA ILE A 12 9.14 32.62 15.33
C ILE A 12 9.44 32.27 16.79
N PHE A 13 8.90 31.16 17.29
CA PHE A 13 9.40 30.50 18.52
C PHE A 13 10.03 29.16 18.13
N ILE A 14 11.37 29.14 18.08
CA ILE A 14 12.16 27.91 18.04
C ILE A 14 12.57 27.66 19.49
N VAL A 15 12.03 26.61 20.10
CA VAL A 15 12.59 26.02 21.33
C VAL A 15 13.22 24.70 20.93
N GLY A 16 14.54 24.68 20.90
CA GLY A 16 15.33 23.47 20.78
C GLY A 16 15.56 22.82 22.13
N CYS A 17 15.64 21.49 22.14
CA CYS A 17 16.46 20.71 23.06
C CYS A 17 17.03 19.51 22.30
N ASN A 18 18.34 19.56 22.05
CA ASN A 18 19.18 18.44 21.65
C ASN A 18 19.19 17.39 22.77
N ASN A 19 18.86 16.14 22.45
CA ASN A 19 19.26 15.00 23.28
C ASN A 19 20.39 14.24 22.57
N ALA A 20 21.62 14.49 23.04
CA ALA A 20 22.80 13.73 22.68
C ALA A 20 22.78 12.39 23.43
N ALA A 21 22.43 11.31 22.74
CA ALA A 21 22.64 9.95 23.23
C ALA A 21 24.10 9.55 23.01
N LYS A 22 24.77 9.14 24.11
CA LYS A 22 26.16 8.69 24.12
C LYS A 22 26.28 7.29 23.49
N PRO A 23 27.35 6.97 22.74
CA PRO A 23 27.56 5.63 22.21
C PRO A 23 27.92 4.64 23.32
N VAL A 24 27.31 3.45 23.25
CA VAL A 24 27.59 2.28 24.10
C VAL A 24 28.98 1.73 23.76
N ALA A 25 29.71 1.35 24.81
CA ALA A 25 31.07 0.83 24.76
C ALA A 25 31.17 -0.51 24.02
N GLN A 26 32.21 -0.65 23.20
CA GLN A 26 32.71 -1.90 22.64
C GLN A 26 33.45 -2.68 23.73
N ASP A 27 32.94 -3.86 24.08
CA ASP A 27 33.71 -4.84 24.84
C ASP A 27 34.59 -5.66 23.88
N THR A 28 35.88 -5.38 23.93
CA THR A 28 36.95 -6.22 23.36
C THR A 28 37.35 -7.27 24.39
N ASN A 29 37.04 -8.54 24.11
CA ASN A 29 37.74 -9.66 24.74
C ASN A 29 38.21 -10.63 23.67
N ALA A 30 39.49 -10.50 23.35
CA ALA A 30 40.27 -11.49 22.61
C ALA A 30 40.95 -12.41 23.64
N ALA A 31 40.64 -13.70 23.61
CA ALA A 31 41.52 -14.76 24.11
C ALA A 31 41.19 -16.10 23.41
N LYS A 32 42.17 -16.60 22.66
CA LYS A 32 42.36 -17.97 22.15
C LYS A 32 43.65 -18.50 22.83
N PRO A 33 44.09 -19.78 22.71
CA PRO A 33 43.51 -20.95 22.01
C PRO A 33 43.62 -22.29 22.79
N ALA A 34 43.01 -23.37 22.28
CA ALA A 34 43.67 -24.65 21.91
C ALA A 34 42.73 -25.87 21.94
N GLY A 35 42.76 -26.66 20.86
CA GLY A 35 42.60 -28.12 20.90
C GLY A 35 41.20 -28.71 20.68
N ASN A 36 40.81 -28.98 19.43
CA ASN A 36 40.70 -30.35 18.94
C ASN A 36 40.31 -30.44 17.47
N THR A 37 40.76 -31.54 16.90
CA THR A 37 40.89 -31.89 15.49
C THR A 37 39.60 -32.51 14.92
N GLU A 38 39.42 -32.27 13.62
CA GLU A 38 38.66 -33.08 12.64
C GLU A 38 37.13 -32.95 12.47
N LYS A 39 36.84 -32.55 11.22
CA LYS A 39 35.81 -33.05 10.28
C LYS A 39 34.53 -32.25 10.09
N SER A 40 34.43 -31.78 8.83
CA SER A 40 33.25 -31.37 8.08
C SER A 40 32.69 -29.99 8.37
N GLN A 41 33.48 -28.96 8.04
CA GLN A 41 32.91 -27.73 7.52
C GLN A 41 32.35 -28.04 6.13
N THR A 42 31.04 -28.16 6.00
CA THR A 42 30.38 -27.91 4.72
C THR A 42 30.59 -26.43 4.40
N ALA A 43 31.68 -26.14 3.69
CA ALA A 43 31.87 -24.89 3.01
C ALA A 43 30.76 -24.75 1.97
N ILE A 44 29.63 -24.15 2.35
CA ILE A 44 28.78 -23.49 1.36
C ILE A 44 29.48 -22.18 1.04
N SER A 45 30.49 -22.28 0.16
CA SER A 45 31.00 -21.15 -0.59
C SER A 45 29.83 -20.52 -1.32
N HIS A 46 29.46 -19.30 -0.97
CA HIS A 46 28.59 -18.48 -1.80
C HIS A 46 29.44 -18.00 -2.98
N THR A 47 29.59 -18.86 -3.99
CA THR A 47 30.04 -18.44 -5.32
C THR A 47 28.93 -17.58 -5.91
N THR A 48 29.10 -16.27 -5.79
CA THR A 48 28.31 -15.27 -6.55
C THR A 48 28.84 -15.25 -7.97
N GLU A 49 28.58 -16.28 -8.75
CA GLU A 49 28.82 -16.22 -10.19
C GLU A 49 27.87 -17.20 -10.90
N ASN A 50 26.93 -16.63 -11.64
CA ASN A 50 26.11 -17.30 -12.65
C ASN A 50 24.92 -18.19 -12.23
N GLN A 51 24.28 -17.95 -11.09
CA GLN A 51 22.87 -18.35 -10.96
C GLN A 51 21.98 -17.29 -11.61
N THR A 52 21.61 -17.51 -12.87
CA THR A 52 20.44 -16.84 -13.43
C THR A 52 19.27 -17.08 -12.49
N PRO A 53 18.55 -16.04 -12.03
CA PRO A 53 17.32 -16.24 -11.27
C PRO A 53 16.41 -17.16 -12.09
N PRO A 54 15.65 -18.08 -11.48
CA PRO A 54 14.71 -18.92 -12.22
C PRO A 54 13.78 -17.98 -12.99
N THR A 55 14.03 -17.85 -14.28
CA THR A 55 13.11 -17.22 -15.21
C THR A 55 11.92 -18.16 -15.26
N ASN A 56 10.86 -17.81 -14.53
CA ASN A 56 9.54 -18.33 -14.78
C ASN A 56 9.18 -17.94 -16.23
N THR A 57 9.60 -18.77 -17.19
CA THR A 57 9.42 -18.58 -18.64
C THR A 57 8.01 -18.95 -19.11
N GLY A 58 7.10 -19.29 -18.20
CA GLY A 58 5.69 -19.48 -18.50
C GLY A 58 4.94 -18.15 -18.51
N ALA A 59 4.07 -17.96 -19.51
CA ALA A 59 3.16 -16.81 -19.56
C ALA A 59 2.45 -16.60 -18.21
N PRO A 60 2.23 -15.35 -17.77
CA PRO A 60 1.61 -15.07 -16.50
C PRO A 60 0.23 -15.73 -16.42
N SER A 61 -0.05 -16.38 -15.28
CA SER A 61 -1.35 -17.01 -15.05
C SER A 61 -2.42 -15.94 -14.78
N LYS A 62 -3.66 -16.17 -15.24
CA LYS A 62 -4.78 -15.26 -14.92
C LYS A 62 -4.98 -15.17 -13.39
N TRP A 63 -5.23 -13.98 -12.90
CA TRP A 63 -5.59 -13.75 -11.50
C TRP A 63 -6.81 -14.58 -11.08
N LYS A 64 -6.91 -14.82 -9.77
CA LYS A 64 -8.11 -15.34 -9.11
C LYS A 64 -8.40 -14.47 -7.90
N GLN A 65 -9.68 -14.34 -7.56
CA GLN A 65 -10.10 -13.64 -6.35
C GLN A 65 -9.58 -14.39 -5.12
N SER A 66 -9.14 -13.65 -4.10
CA SER A 66 -8.49 -14.15 -2.89
C SER A 66 -8.76 -13.21 -1.72
N GLY A 67 -8.31 -13.61 -0.54
CA GLY A 67 -8.40 -12.80 0.68
C GLY A 67 -9.50 -13.26 1.62
N ASP A 68 -9.55 -12.61 2.77
CA ASP A 68 -10.50 -12.91 3.83
C ASP A 68 -11.79 -12.10 3.58
N PRO A 69 -12.98 -12.71 3.62
CA PRO A 69 -14.23 -11.97 3.50
C PRO A 69 -14.34 -10.92 4.62
N ILE A 70 -14.88 -9.74 4.30
CA ILE A 70 -15.13 -8.66 5.27
C ILE A 70 -16.56 -8.14 5.16
N ASP A 71 -17.05 -7.47 6.21
CA ASP A 71 -18.33 -6.76 6.16
C ASP A 71 -18.11 -5.39 5.50
N THR A 72 -18.51 -5.26 4.24
CA THR A 72 -18.33 -4.02 3.48
C THR A 72 -19.48 -3.03 3.64
N LYS A 73 -20.57 -3.38 4.34
CA LYS A 73 -21.83 -2.62 4.31
C LYS A 73 -21.67 -1.15 4.69
N VAL A 74 -20.81 -0.86 5.65
CA VAL A 74 -20.52 0.52 6.07
C VAL A 74 -19.88 1.32 4.96
N PHE A 75 -18.96 0.71 4.21
CA PHE A 75 -18.31 1.35 3.06
C PHE A 75 -19.27 1.49 1.88
N ASP A 76 -20.08 0.46 1.62
CA ASP A 76 -21.07 0.48 0.53
C ASP A 76 -22.11 1.58 0.75
N THR A 77 -22.56 1.76 2.00
CA THR A 77 -23.45 2.86 2.40
C THR A 77 -22.80 4.23 2.21
N ALA A 78 -21.53 4.35 2.58
CA ALA A 78 -20.77 5.60 2.41
C ALA A 78 -20.59 5.95 0.93
N ILE A 79 -20.24 4.97 0.10
CA ILE A 79 -20.12 5.13 -1.36
C ILE A 79 -21.48 5.53 -1.95
N ALA A 80 -22.55 4.81 -1.64
CA ALA A 80 -23.89 5.14 -2.16
C ALA A 80 -24.32 6.57 -1.79
N THR A 81 -24.05 7.00 -0.55
CA THR A 81 -24.34 8.36 -0.10
C THR A 81 -23.52 9.40 -0.88
N ALA A 82 -22.22 9.16 -1.04
CA ALA A 82 -21.33 10.05 -1.78
C ALA A 82 -21.69 10.11 -3.29
N GLU A 83 -22.11 9.00 -3.88
CA GLU A 83 -22.58 8.94 -5.26
C GLU A 83 -23.85 9.76 -5.46
N VAL A 84 -24.80 9.71 -4.53
CA VAL A 84 -26.00 10.55 -4.58
C VAL A 84 -25.62 12.03 -4.49
N ALA A 85 -24.68 12.39 -3.60
CA ALA A 85 -24.20 13.77 -3.50
C ALA A 85 -23.52 14.24 -4.78
N PHE A 86 -22.63 13.43 -5.35
CA PHE A 86 -21.97 13.70 -6.63
C PHE A 86 -22.97 13.81 -7.78
N LYS A 87 -23.97 12.92 -7.87
CA LYS A 87 -25.01 12.98 -8.92
C LYS A 87 -25.80 14.29 -8.89
N LYS A 88 -26.05 14.85 -7.69
CA LYS A 88 -26.73 16.15 -7.53
C LYS A 88 -25.85 17.35 -7.91
N LYS A 89 -24.53 17.21 -7.78
CA LYS A 89 -23.54 18.29 -7.98
C LYS A 89 -22.27 17.74 -8.61
N GLN A 90 -22.33 17.35 -9.89
CA GLN A 90 -21.23 16.64 -10.55
C GLN A 90 -19.97 17.50 -10.71
N ASP A 91 -20.11 18.82 -10.72
CA ASP A 91 -18.97 19.75 -10.80
C ASP A 91 -18.43 20.18 -9.44
N ASP A 92 -19.08 19.77 -8.34
CA ASP A 92 -18.62 20.10 -6.99
C ASP A 92 -17.38 19.27 -6.63
N SER A 93 -16.26 19.96 -6.46
CA SER A 93 -14.98 19.36 -6.05
C SER A 93 -15.11 18.63 -4.70
N ALA A 94 -15.91 19.15 -3.77
CA ALA A 94 -16.13 18.51 -2.47
C ALA A 94 -16.89 17.18 -2.64
N ALA A 95 -17.90 17.13 -3.50
CA ALA A 95 -18.63 15.91 -3.80
C ALA A 95 -17.75 14.86 -4.52
N LYS A 96 -16.90 15.28 -5.47
CA LYS A 96 -15.89 14.40 -6.10
C LYS A 96 -14.93 13.83 -5.07
N LYS A 97 -14.37 14.69 -4.20
CA LYS A 97 -13.42 14.28 -3.17
C LYS A 97 -14.05 13.31 -2.15
N ALA A 98 -15.27 13.59 -1.70
CA ALA A 98 -15.99 12.70 -0.79
C ALA A 98 -16.25 11.31 -1.41
N LEU A 99 -16.58 11.26 -2.71
CA LEU A 99 -16.75 10.01 -3.43
C LEU A 99 -15.41 9.27 -3.59
N ALA A 100 -14.33 9.97 -3.95
CA ALA A 100 -12.99 9.41 -4.02
C ALA A 100 -12.56 8.80 -2.68
N ASP A 101 -12.82 9.50 -1.58
CA ASP A 101 -12.48 9.08 -0.21
C ASP A 101 -13.29 7.85 0.24
N ALA A 102 -14.57 7.77 -0.15
CA ALA A 102 -15.40 6.61 0.15
C ALA A 102 -14.87 5.34 -0.54
N TYR A 103 -14.49 5.46 -1.82
CA TYR A 103 -13.82 4.37 -2.54
C TYR A 103 -12.47 4.02 -1.91
N TYR A 104 -11.66 5.02 -1.56
CA TYR A 104 -10.33 4.79 -0.97
C TYR A 104 -10.42 4.01 0.34
N LYS A 105 -11.35 4.38 1.23
CA LYS A 105 -11.54 3.69 2.51
C LYS A 105 -11.94 2.23 2.34
N ARG A 106 -12.79 1.92 1.34
CA ARG A 106 -13.12 0.53 1.03
C ARG A 106 -11.90 -0.20 0.47
N ALA A 107 -11.16 0.42 -0.44
CA ALA A 107 -9.93 -0.15 -1.01
C ALA A 107 -8.89 -0.49 0.07
N ASP A 108 -8.71 0.39 1.05
CA ASP A 108 -7.79 0.19 2.18
C ASP A 108 -8.20 -1.00 3.05
N ALA A 109 -9.49 -1.09 3.41
CA ALA A 109 -10.02 -2.23 4.15
C ALA A 109 -9.89 -3.56 3.38
N LEU A 110 -10.14 -3.54 2.06
CA LEU A 110 -9.98 -4.71 1.19
C LEU A 110 -8.51 -5.13 1.06
N THR A 111 -7.59 -4.16 1.03
CA THR A 111 -6.15 -4.41 0.99
C THR A 111 -5.69 -5.06 2.28
N ALA A 112 -6.15 -4.58 3.44
CA ALA A 112 -5.89 -5.21 4.73
C ALA A 112 -6.44 -6.66 4.78
N ALA A 113 -7.55 -6.92 4.10
CA ALA A 113 -8.13 -8.26 3.95
C ALA A 113 -7.50 -9.11 2.83
N ARG A 114 -6.44 -8.63 2.18
CA ARG A 114 -5.74 -9.30 1.06
C ARG A 114 -6.63 -9.56 -0.16
N GLN A 115 -7.72 -8.82 -0.29
CA GLN A 115 -8.61 -8.83 -1.45
C GLN A 115 -8.10 -7.89 -2.55
N TYR A 116 -6.87 -8.11 -3.00
CA TYR A 116 -6.16 -7.19 -3.91
C TYR A 116 -6.89 -6.94 -5.23
N ALA A 117 -7.56 -7.95 -5.79
CA ALA A 117 -8.34 -7.80 -7.02
C ALA A 117 -9.46 -6.75 -6.86
N SER A 118 -10.24 -6.85 -5.78
CA SER A 118 -11.34 -5.91 -5.50
C SER A 118 -10.82 -4.54 -5.06
N ALA A 119 -9.77 -4.51 -4.22
CA ALA A 119 -9.13 -3.28 -3.78
C ALA A 119 -8.60 -2.45 -4.96
N LEU A 120 -8.02 -3.11 -5.96
CA LEU A 120 -7.49 -2.47 -7.17
C LEU A 120 -8.57 -1.66 -7.89
N GLY A 121 -9.78 -2.20 -8.01
CA GLY A 121 -10.90 -1.52 -8.65
C GLY A 121 -11.33 -0.27 -7.87
N ASP A 122 -11.32 -0.34 -6.54
CA ASP A 122 -11.65 0.83 -5.72
C ASP A 122 -10.57 1.91 -5.73
N TYR A 123 -9.28 1.56 -5.71
CA TYR A 123 -8.23 2.55 -5.88
C TYR A 123 -8.28 3.23 -7.25
N ARG A 124 -8.60 2.48 -8.33
CA ARG A 124 -8.82 3.07 -9.66
C ARG A 124 -10.00 4.05 -9.66
N ARG A 125 -11.12 3.70 -9.00
CA ARG A 125 -12.25 4.61 -8.80
C ARG A 125 -11.87 5.83 -7.96
N THR A 126 -11.04 5.69 -6.94
CA THR A 126 -10.48 6.85 -6.22
C THR A 126 -9.79 7.80 -7.18
N LEU A 127 -8.91 7.30 -8.06
CA LEU A 127 -8.20 8.15 -9.03
C LEU A 127 -9.09 8.75 -10.13
N LYS A 128 -10.22 8.10 -10.44
CA LYS A 128 -11.22 8.66 -11.37
C LYS A 128 -11.84 9.95 -10.84
N TYR A 129 -12.03 10.06 -9.52
CA TYR A 129 -12.65 11.22 -8.88
C TYR A 129 -11.64 12.18 -8.24
N ASP A 130 -10.48 11.67 -7.81
CA ASP A 130 -9.34 12.44 -7.32
C ASP A 130 -8.03 11.93 -7.96
N PRO A 131 -7.68 12.44 -9.15
CA PRO A 131 -6.45 12.06 -9.86
C PRO A 131 -5.17 12.44 -9.11
N SER A 132 -5.25 13.26 -8.07
CA SER A 132 -4.10 13.71 -7.29
C SER A 132 -3.79 12.81 -6.09
N ASN A 133 -4.67 11.85 -5.78
CA ASN A 133 -4.50 10.94 -4.65
C ASN A 133 -3.26 10.04 -4.84
N LYS A 134 -2.16 10.41 -4.17
CA LYS A 134 -0.89 9.70 -4.30
C LYS A 134 -0.95 8.29 -3.70
N ASP A 135 -1.64 8.13 -2.57
CA ASP A 135 -1.73 6.84 -1.90
C ASP A 135 -2.45 5.78 -2.77
N ALA A 136 -3.50 6.17 -3.47
CA ALA A 136 -4.20 5.29 -4.40
C ALA A 136 -3.29 4.87 -5.58
N LYS A 137 -2.47 5.77 -6.13
CA LYS A 137 -1.48 5.43 -7.17
C LYS A 137 -0.46 4.43 -6.64
N ASP A 138 0.11 4.73 -5.48
CA ASP A 138 1.14 3.90 -4.86
C ASP A 138 0.59 2.50 -4.54
N TRP A 139 -0.68 2.38 -4.12
CA TRP A 139 -1.32 1.09 -3.89
C TRP A 139 -1.63 0.32 -5.18
N ILE A 140 -2.07 0.98 -6.26
CA ILE A 140 -2.26 0.33 -7.57
C ILE A 140 -0.94 -0.28 -8.07
N GLU A 141 0.17 0.46 -7.95
CA GLU A 141 1.49 -0.01 -8.31
C GLU A 141 1.91 -1.22 -7.46
N LYS A 142 1.78 -1.12 -6.13
CA LYS A 142 2.09 -2.22 -5.20
C LYS A 142 1.28 -3.48 -5.49
N ILE A 143 -0.03 -3.35 -5.72
CA ILE A 143 -0.89 -4.50 -6.05
C ILE A 143 -0.45 -5.14 -7.36
N THR A 144 -0.15 -4.33 -8.38
CA THR A 144 0.33 -4.83 -9.68
C THR A 144 1.67 -5.56 -9.53
N MET A 145 2.59 -5.03 -8.71
CA MET A 145 3.86 -5.68 -8.39
C MET A 145 3.67 -7.00 -7.64
N ILE A 146 2.73 -7.07 -6.68
CA ILE A 146 2.36 -8.31 -5.99
C ILE A 146 1.92 -9.36 -7.00
N TYR A 147 1.01 -9.03 -7.93
CA TYR A 147 0.61 -9.94 -9.00
C TYR A 147 1.78 -10.39 -9.87
N GLY A 148 2.63 -9.45 -10.31
CA GLY A 148 3.83 -9.77 -11.09
C GLY A 148 4.77 -10.74 -10.36
N SER A 149 4.99 -10.54 -9.05
CA SER A 149 5.82 -11.42 -8.23
C SER A 149 5.28 -12.85 -8.09
N MET A 150 3.95 -13.01 -8.23
CA MET A 150 3.27 -14.31 -8.24
C MET A 150 3.20 -14.96 -9.63
N ASN A 151 3.87 -14.39 -10.63
CA ASN A 151 3.71 -14.72 -12.05
C ASN A 151 2.21 -14.72 -12.46
N LYS A 152 1.50 -13.67 -12.03
CA LYS A 152 0.09 -13.44 -12.30
C LYS A 152 -0.12 -12.07 -12.92
N GLU A 153 -1.12 -11.97 -13.78
CA GLU A 153 -1.58 -10.69 -14.30
C GLU A 153 -2.69 -10.15 -13.39
N ALA A 154 -2.57 -8.89 -12.95
CA ALA A 154 -3.61 -8.21 -12.18
C ALA A 154 -4.90 -8.04 -13.04
N PRO A 155 -6.09 -7.95 -12.44
CA PRO A 155 -7.28 -7.66 -13.22
C PRO A 155 -7.15 -6.33 -13.98
N PRO A 156 -7.46 -6.30 -15.29
CA PRO A 156 -7.55 -5.04 -16.02
C PRO A 156 -8.70 -4.19 -15.48
N GLU A 157 -8.69 -2.90 -15.80
CA GLU A 157 -9.76 -1.99 -15.38
C GLU A 157 -11.10 -2.43 -15.96
N GLY A 158 -12.10 -2.61 -15.09
CA GLY A 158 -13.43 -3.10 -15.45
C GLY A 158 -13.63 -4.61 -15.26
N GLU A 159 -12.56 -5.40 -15.07
CA GLU A 159 -12.65 -6.83 -14.74
C GLU A 159 -12.46 -7.12 -13.24
N GLU A 160 -12.32 -6.09 -12.39
CA GLU A 160 -12.13 -6.29 -10.95
C GLU A 160 -13.40 -6.89 -10.31
N PRO A 161 -13.25 -7.94 -9.49
CA PRO A 161 -14.40 -8.58 -8.87
C PRO A 161 -14.97 -7.73 -7.74
N PRO A 162 -16.27 -7.89 -7.41
CA PRO A 162 -16.83 -7.31 -6.19
C PRO A 162 -16.15 -7.90 -4.95
N PRO A 163 -16.15 -7.19 -3.81
CA PRO A 163 -15.63 -7.70 -2.54
C PRO A 163 -16.23 -9.06 -2.14
N LEU A 164 -15.40 -9.91 -1.53
CA LEU A 164 -15.86 -11.08 -0.78
C LEU A 164 -16.53 -10.58 0.51
N THR A 165 -17.82 -10.90 0.65
CA THR A 165 -18.64 -10.49 1.79
C THR A 165 -18.67 -11.57 2.85
N LEU A 166 -18.64 -11.16 4.13
CA LEU A 166 -18.98 -12.05 5.25
C LEU A 166 -20.46 -12.43 5.17
N GLU A 167 -20.77 -13.60 4.62
CA GLU A 167 -22.09 -14.21 4.78
C GLU A 167 -22.29 -14.46 6.28
N LYS A 168 -23.23 -13.73 6.92
CA LYS A 168 -23.65 -14.06 8.28
C LYS A 168 -24.28 -15.44 8.22
N GLY A 169 -23.63 -16.41 8.89
CA GLY A 169 -24.05 -17.81 8.90
C GLY A 169 -25.55 -17.95 9.08
N LYS A 170 -26.15 -18.82 8.28
CA LYS A 170 -27.49 -19.37 8.52
C LYS A 170 -27.54 -20.07 9.87
#